data_AF-A0A9W9AGA3-F1
#
_entry.id   AF-A0A9W9AGA3-F1
#
_cell.length_a   1.000
_cell.length_b   1.000
_cell.length_c   1.000
_cell.angle_alpha   90.00
_cell.angle_beta   90.00
_cell.angle_gamma   90.00
#
_symmetry.space_group_name_H-M   'P 1'
#
loop_
_entity.id
_entity.type
_entity.pdbx_description
1 polymer ?
#
loop_
_entity_poly.entity_id
_entity_poly.type
_entity_poly.pdbx_seq_one_letter_code
_entity_poly.pdbx_strand_id
1 'polypeptide(L)'
;MYSPTFVCLLSSLALALANSNSPCADISSLVPFLRAYSSSKKDHFYTTNVSEMDNSAGVYSYEGESAFLWSTPQAGTIPLFRLYNQKFTDHFYTMASDEILEMINEGWTYDAAPNHTAGYVYPFSVCGAAPIYRLFNPTVVDHFYTMNIAESQVAVQDGYQEQGIAGFAILPSANGGIVDNSAVPYFLPSTIVASPEAQASATTSSSCVNNANATPLLRAYSSAGTDHFYTTNSIEMNAAAIAQDAYAFEGDATFLWSTQETSTVPLYRLYSKTATDHFYTIDANETNEALSLGYAFDTDSHIAGYVYPYSICGASPIYRLYSSSVLDHLYTMSQTESASTLGYVVEGIVGFALLPSIDGQPQTSTVSASPLLLPKSLEPTAASISGFPTTIAVYPPSSVVSSSSPTSNSASSTTPPILGAIVANAITSYRASGVFALVAVWIAL
;
A
#
# COMPACT_ATOMS: atom_id res chain seq x y z
N MET A 1 -24.96 23.34 21.24
CA MET A 1 -24.69 22.28 22.22
C MET A 1 -25.55 21.09 21.86
N TYR A 2 -24.97 20.08 21.22
CA TYR A 2 -25.65 18.81 20.93
C TYR A 2 -25.01 17.71 21.79
N SER A 3 -25.87 16.88 22.38
CA SER A 3 -25.59 15.90 23.44
C SER A 3 -24.74 14.72 22.95
N PRO A 4 -23.82 14.15 23.75
CA PRO A 4 -22.91 13.08 23.36
C PRO A 4 -23.57 11.69 23.26
N THR A 5 -24.90 11.60 23.34
CA THR A 5 -25.64 10.34 23.34
C THR A 5 -26.05 9.82 21.96
N PHE A 6 -25.75 10.56 20.88
CA PHE A 6 -26.15 10.18 19.51
C PHE A 6 -25.08 9.39 18.72
N VAL A 7 -23.87 9.21 19.28
CA VAL A 7 -22.73 8.57 18.58
C VAL A 7 -22.70 7.04 18.76
N CYS A 8 -23.46 6.46 19.70
CA CYS A 8 -23.43 5.01 19.99
C CYS A 8 -24.60 4.19 19.44
N LEU A 9 -25.48 4.74 18.58
CA LEU A 9 -26.66 4.00 18.07
C LEU A 9 -26.63 3.65 16.58
N LEU A 10 -25.51 3.88 15.88
CA LEU A 10 -25.31 3.39 14.51
C LEU A 10 -24.47 2.09 14.43
N SER A 11 -24.00 1.55 15.55
CA SER A 11 -23.28 0.27 15.58
C SER A 11 -24.16 -0.96 15.84
N SER A 12 -25.49 -0.80 15.97
CA SER A 12 -26.39 -1.89 16.38
C SER A 12 -27.59 -2.13 15.46
N LEU A 13 -27.66 -1.52 14.27
CA LEU A 13 -28.72 -1.79 13.30
C LEU A 13 -28.14 -2.24 11.95
N ALA A 14 -27.37 -3.32 11.98
CA ALA A 14 -27.01 -4.11 10.80
C ALA A 14 -27.31 -5.59 11.08
N LEU A 15 -28.52 -5.88 11.58
CA LEU A 15 -28.98 -7.26 11.77
C LEU A 15 -30.45 -7.40 11.37
N ALA A 16 -30.72 -7.30 10.07
CA ALA A 16 -31.89 -7.92 9.48
C ALA A 16 -31.75 -8.01 7.94
N LEU A 17 -31.78 -9.26 7.46
CA LEU A 17 -32.05 -9.70 6.09
C LEU A 17 -30.87 -9.77 5.10
N ALA A 18 -29.99 -10.74 5.28
CA ALA A 18 -29.46 -11.51 4.15
C ALA A 18 -29.11 -12.94 4.62
N ASN A 19 -30.00 -13.88 4.32
CA ASN A 19 -29.66 -15.29 4.30
C ASN A 19 -29.13 -15.58 2.89
N SER A 20 -27.81 -15.59 2.71
CA SER A 20 -27.17 -16.29 1.59
C SER A 20 -25.75 -16.67 2.01
N ASN A 21 -25.34 -17.90 1.70
CA ASN A 21 -24.06 -18.51 2.10
C ASN A 21 -22.83 -17.88 1.41
N SER A 22 -22.85 -16.59 1.10
CA SER A 22 -21.72 -15.88 0.50
C SER A 22 -21.19 -14.83 1.48
N PRO A 23 -19.90 -14.89 1.88
CA PRO A 23 -19.28 -13.85 2.71
C PRO A 23 -19.06 -12.52 1.95
N CYS A 24 -19.43 -12.46 0.67
CA CYS A 24 -19.21 -11.32 -0.21
C CYS A 24 -20.49 -10.52 -0.47
N ALA A 25 -20.32 -9.24 -0.80
CA ALA A 25 -21.36 -8.29 -1.12
C ALA A 25 -22.11 -8.74 -2.36
N ASP A 26 -23.43 -8.53 -2.38
CA ASP A 26 -24.24 -8.87 -3.52
C ASP A 26 -23.89 -7.95 -4.70
N ILE A 27 -23.43 -8.54 -5.80
CA ILE A 27 -23.03 -7.83 -7.01
C ILE A 27 -24.23 -7.29 -7.80
N SER A 28 -25.46 -7.68 -7.46
CA SER A 28 -26.69 -7.26 -8.17
C SER A 28 -26.95 -5.75 -8.13
N SER A 29 -26.36 -5.06 -7.14
CA SER A 29 -26.50 -3.60 -6.96
C SER A 29 -25.29 -2.79 -7.43
N LEU A 30 -24.34 -3.43 -8.10
CA LEU A 30 -23.20 -2.76 -8.74
C LEU A 30 -23.69 -1.85 -9.87
N VAL A 31 -23.13 -0.66 -9.90
CA VAL A 31 -23.35 0.36 -10.92
C VAL A 31 -22.00 0.92 -11.36
N PRO A 32 -21.87 1.38 -12.63
CA PRO A 32 -20.61 1.94 -13.10
C PRO A 32 -20.27 3.24 -12.37
N PHE A 33 -19.01 3.40 -12.01
CA PHE A 33 -18.42 4.65 -11.58
C PHE A 33 -17.91 5.36 -12.84
N LEU A 34 -18.75 6.24 -13.35
CA LEU A 34 -18.55 6.92 -14.62
C LEU A 34 -17.51 8.02 -14.43
N ARG A 35 -16.55 8.12 -15.34
CA ARG A 35 -15.53 9.18 -15.40
C ARG A 35 -15.82 10.12 -16.56
N ALA A 36 -15.62 11.42 -16.35
CA ALA A 36 -15.59 12.42 -17.41
C ALA A 36 -14.55 13.50 -17.12
N TYR A 37 -14.01 14.11 -18.15
CA TYR A 37 -12.99 15.15 -18.04
C TYR A 37 -13.44 16.45 -18.70
N SER A 38 -13.15 17.58 -18.07
CA SER A 38 -13.30 18.90 -18.67
C SER A 38 -11.95 19.57 -18.90
N SER A 39 -11.55 19.67 -20.17
CA SER A 39 -10.32 20.40 -20.55
C SER A 39 -10.38 21.90 -20.23
N SER A 40 -11.59 22.46 -20.13
CA SER A 40 -11.84 23.87 -19.79
C SER A 40 -11.74 24.14 -18.29
N LYS A 41 -12.11 23.17 -17.45
CA LYS A 41 -12.04 23.27 -15.99
C LYS A 41 -10.74 22.70 -15.43
N LYS A 42 -10.08 21.82 -16.19
CA LYS A 42 -8.95 20.98 -15.73
C LYS A 42 -9.38 20.07 -14.58
N ASP A 43 -10.55 19.45 -14.69
CA ASP A 43 -11.17 18.64 -13.63
C ASP A 43 -11.66 17.31 -14.18
N HIS A 44 -11.41 16.22 -13.45
CA HIS A 44 -12.06 14.94 -13.61
C HIS A 44 -13.26 14.80 -12.66
N PHE A 45 -14.40 14.51 -13.24
CA PHE A 45 -15.64 14.28 -12.52
C PHE A 45 -16.03 12.81 -12.52
N TYR A 46 -16.45 12.29 -11.37
CA TYR A 46 -16.86 10.91 -11.21
C TYR A 46 -18.22 10.77 -10.52
N THR A 47 -19.05 9.86 -11.02
CA THR A 47 -20.36 9.60 -10.45
C THR A 47 -20.89 8.23 -10.80
N THR A 48 -21.68 7.64 -9.91
CA THR A 48 -22.51 6.47 -10.22
C THR A 48 -23.88 6.84 -10.79
N ASN A 49 -24.21 8.13 -10.80
CA ASN A 49 -25.49 8.64 -11.30
C ASN A 49 -25.39 9.01 -12.78
N VAL A 50 -25.96 8.17 -13.63
CA VAL A 50 -26.04 8.39 -15.09
C VAL A 50 -26.68 9.75 -15.42
N SER A 51 -27.70 10.19 -14.69
CA SER A 51 -28.33 11.49 -14.96
C SER A 51 -27.41 12.66 -14.64
N GLU A 52 -26.57 12.52 -13.61
CA GLU A 52 -25.57 13.54 -13.29
C GLU A 52 -24.48 13.59 -14.36
N MET A 53 -24.05 12.42 -14.85
CA MET A 53 -23.12 12.32 -15.98
C MET A 53 -23.71 12.95 -17.25
N ASP A 54 -24.94 12.61 -17.61
CA ASP A 54 -25.63 13.16 -18.78
C ASP A 54 -25.83 14.68 -18.67
N ASN A 55 -26.15 15.19 -17.48
CA ASN A 55 -26.32 16.63 -17.25
C ASN A 55 -24.99 17.41 -17.28
N SER A 56 -23.86 16.73 -17.11
CA SER A 56 -22.53 17.33 -17.26
C SER A 56 -22.09 17.45 -18.74
N ALA A 57 -22.83 16.80 -19.65
CA ALA A 57 -22.51 16.78 -21.07
C ALA A 57 -22.46 18.19 -21.67
N GLY A 58 -21.37 18.47 -22.40
CA GLY A 58 -21.09 19.80 -22.97
C GLY A 58 -20.17 20.67 -22.12
N VAL A 59 -19.96 20.33 -20.84
CA VAL A 59 -18.87 20.87 -20.01
C VAL A 59 -17.79 19.81 -19.79
N TYR A 60 -18.21 18.58 -19.53
CA TYR A 60 -17.33 17.41 -19.41
C TYR A 60 -17.53 16.48 -20.61
N SER A 61 -16.45 15.82 -21.01
CA SER A 61 -16.43 14.75 -22.02
C SER A 61 -16.35 13.42 -21.30
N TYR A 62 -17.28 12.53 -21.57
CA TYR A 62 -17.31 11.18 -20.99
C TYR A 62 -16.07 10.38 -21.40
N GLU A 63 -15.43 9.72 -20.44
CA GLU A 63 -14.18 8.97 -20.64
C GLU A 63 -14.32 7.47 -20.36
N GLY A 64 -15.46 7.01 -19.85
CA GLY A 64 -15.72 5.60 -19.60
C GLY A 64 -16.08 5.29 -18.15
N GLU A 65 -15.87 4.03 -17.79
CA GLU A 65 -16.18 3.46 -16.48
C GLU A 65 -14.85 3.19 -15.77
N SER A 66 -14.58 3.89 -14.67
CA SER A 66 -13.33 3.72 -13.93
C SER A 66 -13.38 2.54 -12.95
N ALA A 67 -14.58 2.20 -12.47
CA ALA A 67 -14.86 1.13 -11.51
C ALA A 67 -16.33 0.70 -11.57
N PHE A 68 -16.69 -0.37 -10.86
CA PHE A 68 -18.06 -0.67 -10.46
C PHE A 68 -18.17 -0.58 -8.93
N LEU A 69 -19.07 0.28 -8.47
CA LEU A 69 -19.36 0.50 -7.05
C LEU A 69 -20.74 -0.03 -6.70
N TRP A 70 -20.96 -0.39 -5.45
CA TRP A 70 -22.31 -0.69 -4.99
C TRP A 70 -23.10 0.61 -4.84
N SER A 71 -24.31 0.66 -5.40
CA SER A 71 -25.21 1.81 -5.28
C SER A 71 -25.90 1.91 -3.91
N THR A 72 -25.86 0.82 -3.13
CA THR A 72 -26.47 0.70 -1.81
C THR A 72 -25.51 0.01 -0.84
N PRO A 73 -25.64 0.24 0.50
CA PRO A 73 -24.80 -0.46 1.46
C PRO A 73 -24.95 -1.97 1.32
N GLN A 74 -23.83 -2.67 1.16
CA GLN A 74 -23.74 -4.13 1.16
C GLN A 74 -22.87 -4.63 2.32
N ALA A 75 -22.97 -5.92 2.64
CA ALA A 75 -22.16 -6.54 3.67
C ALA A 75 -20.65 -6.30 3.42
N GLY A 76 -19.96 -5.75 4.42
CA GLY A 76 -18.53 -5.46 4.37
C GLY A 76 -18.12 -4.21 3.60
N THR A 77 -19.06 -3.49 2.97
CA THR A 77 -18.78 -2.25 2.24
C THR A 77 -18.94 -1.01 3.12
N ILE A 78 -18.23 0.07 2.78
CA ILE A 78 -18.31 1.39 3.41
C ILE A 78 -18.53 2.48 2.35
N PRO A 79 -19.06 3.67 2.72
CA PRO A 79 -19.23 4.77 1.79
C PRO A 79 -17.90 5.26 1.21
N LEU A 80 -17.86 5.51 -0.09
CA LEU A 80 -16.88 6.36 -0.75
C LEU A 80 -17.46 7.78 -0.79
N PHE A 81 -17.04 8.63 0.14
CA PHE A 81 -17.53 9.99 0.26
C PHE A 81 -17.02 10.86 -0.90
N ARG A 82 -17.87 11.79 -1.36
CA ARG A 82 -17.55 12.77 -2.39
C ARG A 82 -17.57 14.18 -1.81
N LEU A 83 -16.45 14.87 -1.93
CA LEU A 83 -16.29 16.27 -1.55
C LEU A 83 -16.02 17.10 -2.81
N TYR A 84 -16.33 18.38 -2.74
CA TYR A 84 -16.10 19.34 -3.80
C TYR A 84 -15.46 20.62 -3.26
N ASN A 85 -14.50 21.15 -4.01
CA ASN A 85 -13.90 22.45 -3.75
C ASN A 85 -14.23 23.43 -4.87
N GLN A 86 -15.12 24.38 -4.60
CA GLN A 86 -15.54 25.36 -5.61
C GLN A 86 -14.40 26.29 -6.07
N LYS A 87 -13.41 26.57 -5.21
CA LYS A 87 -12.29 27.45 -5.56
C LYS A 87 -11.39 26.80 -6.60
N PHE A 88 -11.15 25.51 -6.46
CA PHE A 88 -10.28 24.74 -7.38
C PHE A 88 -11.07 24.10 -8.52
N THR A 89 -12.39 23.96 -8.38
CA THR A 89 -13.24 23.17 -9.29
C THR A 89 -12.70 21.74 -9.37
N ASP A 90 -12.62 21.08 -8.21
CA ASP A 90 -12.04 19.73 -8.09
C ASP A 90 -12.89 18.89 -7.13
N HIS A 91 -12.87 17.57 -7.36
CA HIS A 91 -13.62 16.59 -6.58
C HIS A 91 -12.67 15.63 -5.84
N PHE A 92 -13.00 15.37 -4.58
CA PHE A 92 -12.21 14.49 -3.73
C PHE A 92 -13.04 13.31 -3.26
N TYR A 93 -12.51 12.09 -3.44
CA TYR A 93 -13.18 10.84 -3.12
C TYR A 93 -12.37 10.08 -2.09
N THR A 94 -13.01 9.76 -0.96
CA THR A 94 -12.34 9.07 0.14
C THR A 94 -13.28 8.20 0.94
N MET A 95 -12.77 7.08 1.41
CA MET A 95 -13.42 6.24 2.41
C MET A 95 -12.95 6.54 3.85
N ALA A 96 -11.93 7.39 4.00
CA ALA A 96 -11.28 7.72 5.27
C ALA A 96 -11.99 8.89 5.94
N SER A 97 -12.65 8.63 7.07
CA SER A 97 -13.45 9.64 7.78
C SER A 97 -12.63 10.76 8.42
N ASP A 98 -11.37 10.48 8.77
CA ASP A 98 -10.39 11.43 9.28
C ASP A 98 -9.93 12.41 8.19
N GLU A 99 -9.67 11.91 6.98
CA GLU A 99 -9.29 12.74 5.81
C GLU A 99 -10.38 13.76 5.44
N ILE A 100 -11.65 13.40 5.61
CA ILE A 100 -12.78 14.33 5.39
C ILE A 100 -12.67 15.57 6.27
N LEU A 101 -12.32 15.40 7.55
CA LEU A 101 -12.22 16.52 8.48
C LEU A 101 -11.05 17.44 8.11
N GLU A 102 -9.94 16.87 7.67
CA GLU A 102 -8.78 17.62 7.16
C GLU A 102 -9.16 18.43 5.93
N MET A 103 -9.81 17.80 4.94
CA MET A 103 -10.28 18.48 3.72
C MET A 103 -11.28 19.59 4.03
N ILE A 104 -12.23 19.39 4.95
CA ILE A 104 -13.16 20.46 5.35
C ILE A 104 -12.42 21.67 5.94
N ASN A 105 -11.38 21.46 6.74
CA ASN A 105 -10.56 22.55 7.28
C ASN A 105 -9.78 23.30 6.18
N GLU A 106 -9.50 22.65 5.06
CA GLU A 106 -8.87 23.24 3.87
C GLU A 106 -9.87 23.90 2.90
N GLY A 107 -11.16 23.95 3.26
CA GLY A 107 -12.20 24.65 2.52
C GLY A 107 -12.97 23.76 1.52
N TRP A 108 -12.82 22.45 1.61
CA TRP A 108 -13.69 21.51 0.91
C TRP A 108 -15.05 21.41 1.58
N THR A 109 -16.07 21.06 0.81
CA THR A 109 -17.42 20.80 1.32
C THR A 109 -17.90 19.45 0.84
N TYR A 110 -18.76 18.79 1.62
CA TYR A 110 -19.49 17.64 1.11
C TYR A 110 -20.24 18.02 -0.17
N ASP A 111 -20.08 17.19 -1.19
CA ASP A 111 -20.70 17.45 -2.47
C ASP A 111 -22.20 17.11 -2.46
N ALA A 112 -22.95 17.60 -3.45
CA ALA A 112 -24.39 17.43 -3.60
C ALA A 112 -24.85 15.99 -3.94
N ALA A 113 -23.93 15.02 -4.03
CA ALA A 113 -24.27 13.60 -4.15
C ALA A 113 -25.32 13.17 -3.09
N PRO A 114 -26.22 12.22 -3.41
CA PRO A 114 -27.10 11.62 -2.41
C PRO A 114 -26.28 11.07 -1.23
N ASN A 115 -26.60 11.52 -0.01
CA ASN A 115 -25.86 11.18 1.21
C ASN A 115 -24.35 11.50 1.14
N HIS A 116 -23.95 12.46 0.30
CA HIS A 116 -22.55 12.86 0.08
C HIS A 116 -21.63 11.70 -0.32
N THR A 117 -22.20 10.67 -0.97
CA THR A 117 -21.53 9.40 -1.26
C THR A 117 -21.55 9.14 -2.76
N ALA A 118 -20.39 8.85 -3.35
CA ALA A 118 -20.27 8.45 -4.75
C ALA A 118 -20.74 7.01 -4.99
N GLY A 119 -20.61 6.15 -3.98
CA GLY A 119 -21.02 4.75 -3.97
C GLY A 119 -20.47 4.06 -2.73
N TYR A 120 -20.58 2.74 -2.66
CA TYR A 120 -20.00 1.92 -1.60
C TYR A 120 -18.86 1.07 -2.16
N VAL A 121 -17.78 0.96 -1.40
CA VAL A 121 -16.55 0.22 -1.72
C VAL A 121 -16.22 -0.73 -0.59
N TYR A 122 -15.41 -1.75 -0.85
CA TYR A 122 -14.73 -2.44 0.23
C TYR A 122 -13.60 -1.56 0.80
N PRO A 123 -13.40 -1.55 2.12
CA PRO A 123 -12.25 -0.88 2.74
C PRO A 123 -10.92 -1.62 2.52
N PHE A 124 -10.96 -2.88 2.08
CA PHE A 124 -9.79 -3.73 1.85
C PHE A 124 -10.03 -4.67 0.67
N SER A 125 -8.96 -5.29 0.19
CA SER A 125 -8.99 -6.26 -0.90
C SER A 125 -9.61 -7.58 -0.41
N VAL A 126 -10.92 -7.72 -0.59
CA VAL A 126 -11.70 -8.92 -0.26
C VAL A 126 -12.64 -9.23 -1.42
N CYS A 127 -13.05 -10.49 -1.55
CA CYS A 127 -14.08 -10.87 -2.52
C CYS A 127 -13.74 -10.49 -3.98
N GLY A 128 -12.45 -10.55 -4.35
CA GLY A 128 -11.98 -10.19 -5.69
C GLY A 128 -11.81 -8.68 -5.91
N ALA A 129 -12.14 -7.83 -4.94
CA ALA A 129 -12.09 -6.38 -5.10
C ALA A 129 -10.67 -5.83 -5.21
N ALA A 130 -10.50 -4.94 -6.18
CA ALA A 130 -9.25 -4.31 -6.59
C ALA A 130 -9.16 -2.86 -6.11
N PRO A 131 -7.95 -2.33 -5.87
CA PRO A 131 -7.81 -0.95 -5.46
C PRO A 131 -8.23 0.04 -6.55
N ILE A 132 -8.82 1.16 -6.13
CA ILE A 132 -8.94 2.40 -6.90
C ILE A 132 -7.75 3.28 -6.49
N TYR A 133 -6.76 3.41 -7.38
CA TYR A 133 -5.64 4.33 -7.22
C TYR A 133 -6.15 5.77 -7.29
N ARG A 134 -5.67 6.61 -6.37
CA ARG A 134 -5.92 8.04 -6.33
C ARG A 134 -4.61 8.76 -6.60
N LEU A 135 -4.62 9.66 -7.57
CA LEU A 135 -3.50 10.53 -7.88
C LEU A 135 -3.92 12.00 -7.86
N PHE A 136 -2.97 12.90 -7.70
CA PHE A 136 -3.19 14.34 -7.68
C PHE A 136 -2.13 15.11 -8.45
N ASN A 137 -2.56 16.02 -9.31
CA ASN A 137 -1.64 16.94 -10.00
C ASN A 137 -1.67 18.33 -9.33
N PRO A 138 -0.63 18.73 -8.58
CA PRO A 138 -0.61 20.03 -7.90
C PRO A 138 -0.51 21.23 -8.85
N THR A 139 -0.12 21.02 -10.11
CA THR A 139 0.03 22.10 -11.09
C THR A 139 -1.32 22.54 -11.65
N VAL A 140 -2.20 21.57 -11.94
CA VAL A 140 -3.55 21.85 -12.46
C VAL A 140 -4.62 21.76 -11.38
N VAL A 141 -4.28 21.25 -10.20
CA VAL A 141 -5.16 21.03 -9.04
C VAL A 141 -6.33 20.13 -9.41
N ASP A 142 -6.01 18.88 -9.70
CA ASP A 142 -6.97 17.86 -10.16
C ASP A 142 -6.65 16.50 -9.57
N HIS A 143 -7.69 15.79 -9.13
CA HIS A 143 -7.57 14.40 -8.70
C HIS A 143 -7.99 13.42 -9.80
N PHE A 144 -7.20 12.37 -9.95
CA PHE A 144 -7.44 11.30 -10.90
C PHE A 144 -7.64 9.96 -10.17
N TYR A 145 -8.64 9.19 -10.59
CA TYR A 145 -8.99 7.92 -9.96
C TYR A 145 -9.09 6.83 -11.01
N THR A 146 -8.32 5.77 -10.83
CA THR A 146 -8.29 4.65 -11.76
C THR A 146 -8.06 3.34 -11.05
N MET A 147 -8.65 2.27 -11.57
CA MET A 147 -8.27 0.91 -11.19
C MET A 147 -7.25 0.30 -12.16
N ASN A 148 -6.83 1.05 -13.19
CA ASN A 148 -5.84 0.63 -14.18
C ASN A 148 -4.47 1.20 -13.82
N ILE A 149 -3.56 0.32 -13.41
CA ILE A 149 -2.20 0.72 -13.02
C ILE A 149 -1.41 1.35 -14.17
N ALA A 150 -1.58 0.88 -15.41
CA ALA A 150 -0.90 1.47 -16.57
C ALA A 150 -1.39 2.89 -16.83
N GLU A 151 -2.68 3.15 -16.60
CA GLU A 151 -3.24 4.50 -16.67
C GLU A 151 -2.69 5.39 -15.55
N SER A 152 -2.56 4.85 -14.33
CA SER A 152 -1.89 5.52 -13.19
C SER A 152 -0.47 5.95 -13.56
N GLN A 153 0.31 5.05 -14.17
CA GLN A 153 1.70 5.32 -14.57
C GLN A 153 1.82 6.38 -15.65
N VAL A 154 0.91 6.38 -16.63
CA VAL A 154 0.85 7.44 -17.65
C VAL A 154 0.51 8.77 -16.98
N ALA A 155 -0.45 8.80 -16.06
CA ALA A 155 -0.79 10.01 -15.33
C ALA A 155 0.40 10.53 -14.49
N VAL A 156 1.20 9.65 -13.87
CA VAL A 156 2.43 10.06 -13.17
C VAL A 156 3.42 10.73 -14.13
N GLN A 157 3.58 10.22 -15.35
CA GLN A 157 4.41 10.86 -16.38
C GLN A 157 3.87 12.25 -16.80
N ASP A 158 2.55 12.45 -16.70
CA ASP A 158 1.86 13.71 -16.96
C ASP A 158 1.82 14.66 -15.73
N GLY A 159 2.57 14.34 -14.68
CA GLY A 159 2.78 15.20 -13.51
C GLY A 159 1.81 14.98 -12.36
N TYR A 160 1.01 13.91 -12.39
CA TYR A 160 0.25 13.46 -11.22
C TYR A 160 1.18 12.78 -10.20
N GLN A 161 0.79 12.87 -8.94
CA GLN A 161 1.46 12.25 -7.79
C GLN A 161 0.52 11.22 -7.19
N GLU A 162 1.02 10.01 -6.95
CA GLU A 162 0.27 8.97 -6.26
C GLU A 162 -0.11 9.43 -4.84
N GLN A 163 -1.38 9.30 -4.49
CA GLN A 163 -1.96 9.64 -3.18
C GLN A 163 -2.67 8.45 -2.51
N GLY A 164 -2.37 7.23 -2.97
CA GLY A 164 -2.84 6.01 -2.35
C GLY A 164 -4.12 5.44 -2.96
N ILE A 165 -4.99 4.88 -2.13
CA ILE A 165 -6.17 4.09 -2.55
C ILE A 165 -7.40 4.76 -1.98
N ALA A 166 -8.33 5.11 -2.87
CA ALA A 166 -9.62 5.68 -2.48
C ALA A 166 -10.60 4.62 -1.94
N GLY A 167 -10.44 3.36 -2.36
CA GLY A 167 -11.23 2.21 -1.91
C GLY A 167 -10.98 0.96 -2.76
N PHE A 168 -11.63 -0.15 -2.44
CA PHE A 168 -11.57 -1.39 -3.21
C PHE A 168 -12.90 -1.69 -3.89
N ALA A 169 -12.89 -1.82 -5.22
CA ALA A 169 -14.07 -1.93 -6.07
C ALA A 169 -13.98 -3.11 -7.03
N ILE A 170 -15.05 -3.34 -7.79
CA ILE A 170 -15.09 -4.39 -8.80
C ILE A 170 -14.73 -3.79 -10.16
N LEU A 171 -13.91 -4.51 -10.94
CA LEU A 171 -13.45 -4.04 -12.24
C LEU A 171 -14.49 -4.24 -13.35
N PRO A 172 -14.53 -3.34 -14.34
CA PRO A 172 -15.07 -3.64 -15.67
C PRO A 172 -14.24 -4.74 -16.33
N SER A 173 -14.89 -5.75 -16.90
CA SER A 173 -14.27 -6.58 -17.93
C SER A 173 -14.02 -5.74 -19.19
N ALA A 174 -13.13 -6.19 -20.07
CA ALA A 174 -12.83 -5.53 -21.35
C ALA A 174 -14.08 -5.22 -22.22
N ASN A 175 -15.20 -5.89 -21.95
CA ASN A 175 -16.46 -5.76 -22.68
C ASN A 175 -17.51 -4.92 -21.91
N GLY A 176 -17.13 -4.24 -20.82
CA GLY A 176 -18.03 -3.42 -19.98
C GLY A 176 -18.94 -4.23 -19.04
N GLY A 177 -18.77 -5.56 -18.94
CA GLY A 177 -19.47 -6.40 -17.97
C GLY A 177 -18.72 -6.52 -16.64
N ILE A 178 -19.41 -6.80 -15.53
CA ILE A 178 -18.77 -7.03 -14.22
C ILE A 178 -17.91 -8.31 -14.27
N VAL A 179 -16.67 -8.26 -13.79
CA VAL A 179 -15.87 -9.48 -13.54
C VAL A 179 -16.40 -10.17 -12.28
N ASP A 180 -17.32 -11.13 -12.47
CA ASP A 180 -17.77 -12.03 -11.39
C ASP A 180 -16.62 -12.99 -11.03
N ASN A 181 -16.63 -13.51 -9.79
CA ASN A 181 -15.64 -14.28 -9.01
C ASN A 181 -15.08 -15.57 -9.65
N SER A 182 -14.96 -15.63 -10.97
CA SER A 182 -14.13 -16.57 -11.70
C SER A 182 -12.73 -15.96 -11.76
N ALA A 183 -11.74 -16.69 -11.26
CA ALA A 183 -10.32 -16.35 -11.22
C ALA A 183 -9.72 -16.03 -12.61
N VAL A 184 -10.12 -14.91 -13.20
CA VAL A 184 -9.69 -14.41 -14.51
C VAL A 184 -9.13 -13.01 -14.30
N PRO A 185 -7.99 -12.69 -14.93
CA PRO A 185 -6.95 -11.88 -14.34
C PRO A 185 -7.34 -10.41 -14.16
N TYR A 186 -6.86 -9.85 -13.06
CA TYR A 186 -6.51 -8.42 -13.01
C TYR A 186 -5.75 -8.07 -14.28
N PHE A 187 -5.99 -6.88 -14.85
CA PHE A 187 -5.11 -6.31 -15.85
C PHE A 187 -3.77 -5.94 -15.21
N LEU A 188 -3.00 -6.96 -14.86
CA LEU A 188 -1.62 -7.02 -15.28
C LEU A 188 -1.63 -6.96 -16.83
N PRO A 189 -0.67 -6.30 -17.50
CA PRO A 189 -0.66 -6.17 -18.96
C PRO A 189 -0.99 -7.51 -19.61
N SER A 190 -1.66 -7.51 -20.77
CA SER A 190 -2.18 -8.73 -21.45
C SER A 190 -1.14 -9.82 -21.74
N THR A 191 0.11 -9.56 -21.37
CA THR A 191 1.27 -10.42 -21.36
C THR A 191 1.47 -11.19 -20.05
N ILE A 192 0.84 -10.88 -18.92
CA ILE A 192 1.12 -11.61 -17.67
C ILE A 192 0.40 -12.95 -17.67
N VAL A 193 1.13 -13.97 -18.12
CA VAL A 193 0.76 -15.37 -18.00
C VAL A 193 1.56 -15.90 -16.81
N ALA A 194 0.91 -16.06 -15.66
CA ALA A 194 1.50 -16.84 -14.58
C ALA A 194 1.95 -18.20 -15.14
N SER A 195 3.07 -18.74 -14.67
CA SER A 195 3.70 -19.93 -15.29
C SER A 195 2.68 -21.07 -15.51
N PRO A 196 2.92 -22.00 -16.45
CA PRO A 196 2.05 -23.17 -16.62
C PRO A 196 1.80 -23.97 -15.32
N GLU A 197 2.69 -23.90 -14.33
CA GLU A 197 2.46 -24.47 -12.99
C GLU A 197 1.45 -23.67 -12.14
N ALA A 198 1.32 -22.35 -12.36
CA ALA A 198 0.39 -21.45 -11.67
C ALA A 198 -1.07 -21.62 -12.13
N GLN A 199 -1.31 -21.97 -13.40
CA GLN A 199 -2.67 -22.13 -13.95
C GLN A 199 -3.36 -23.43 -13.51
N ALA A 200 -2.61 -24.40 -13.00
CA ALA A 200 -3.15 -25.71 -12.61
C ALA A 200 -3.86 -25.72 -11.23
N SER A 201 -3.73 -24.66 -10.41
CA SER A 201 -4.20 -24.64 -9.02
C SER A 201 -5.52 -23.86 -8.79
N ALA A 202 -6.04 -23.15 -9.81
CA ALA A 202 -7.21 -22.27 -9.68
C ALA A 202 -8.57 -23.00 -9.88
N THR A 203 -8.70 -24.27 -9.46
CA THR A 203 -9.97 -25.02 -9.57
C THR A 203 -10.82 -24.89 -8.31
N THR A 204 -11.92 -24.13 -8.41
CA THR A 204 -13.21 -24.24 -7.68
C THR A 204 -13.22 -24.74 -6.22
N SER A 205 -12.23 -24.40 -5.41
CA SER A 205 -12.19 -24.74 -3.98
C SER A 205 -12.32 -23.48 -3.15
N SER A 206 -13.44 -23.35 -2.44
CA SER A 206 -13.78 -22.27 -1.52
C SER A 206 -12.99 -22.32 -0.20
N SER A 207 -11.76 -22.83 -0.18
CA SER A 207 -10.94 -22.93 1.02
C SER A 207 -9.69 -22.07 0.90
N CYS A 208 -9.66 -20.99 1.66
CA CYS A 208 -8.47 -20.19 1.87
C CYS A 208 -7.35 -21.02 2.50
N VAL A 209 -6.12 -20.74 2.10
CA VAL A 209 -4.94 -21.37 2.68
C VAL A 209 -4.85 -21.05 4.17
N ASN A 210 -4.36 -22.00 4.95
CA ASN A 210 -4.12 -21.81 6.37
C ASN A 210 -2.97 -20.80 6.59
N ASN A 211 -3.26 -19.71 7.30
CA ASN A 211 -2.29 -18.69 7.64
C ASN A 211 -1.16 -19.19 8.56
N ALA A 212 -1.37 -20.28 9.30
CA ALA A 212 -0.37 -20.84 10.22
C ALA A 212 0.90 -21.35 9.53
N ASN A 213 0.83 -21.63 8.22
CA ASN A 213 1.98 -22.08 7.42
C ASN A 213 2.74 -20.93 6.76
N ALA A 214 2.26 -19.69 6.91
CA ALA A 214 2.92 -18.54 6.32
C ALA A 214 4.17 -18.16 7.12
N THR A 215 5.26 -17.93 6.41
CA THR A 215 6.56 -17.50 6.93
C THR A 215 6.79 -16.03 6.58
N PRO A 216 7.44 -15.25 7.46
CA PRO A 216 7.72 -13.85 7.17
C PRO A 216 8.68 -13.74 5.97
N LEU A 217 8.37 -12.83 5.04
CA LEU A 217 9.30 -12.32 4.06
C LEU A 217 10.10 -11.19 4.71
N LEU A 218 11.32 -11.51 5.07
CA LEU A 218 12.25 -10.59 5.72
C LEU A 218 12.75 -9.58 4.68
N ARG A 219 12.86 -8.30 5.06
CA ARG A 219 13.42 -7.22 4.23
C ARG A 219 14.72 -6.68 4.84
N ALA A 220 15.70 -6.38 4.00
CA ALA A 220 16.88 -5.62 4.37
C ALA A 220 17.31 -4.69 3.23
N TYR A 221 18.02 -3.62 3.55
CA TYR A 221 18.44 -2.61 2.59
C TYR A 221 19.96 -2.38 2.61
N SER A 222 20.60 -2.40 1.44
CA SER A 222 22.02 -2.04 1.31
C SER A 222 22.17 -0.58 0.92
N SER A 223 22.74 0.24 1.81
CA SER A 223 23.12 1.61 1.44
C SER A 223 24.34 1.69 0.51
N ALA A 224 25.18 0.65 0.50
CA ALA A 224 26.38 0.58 -0.33
C ALA A 224 26.06 0.10 -1.75
N GLY A 225 25.15 -0.86 -1.89
CA GLY A 225 24.67 -1.38 -3.17
C GLY A 225 23.42 -0.69 -3.72
N THR A 226 22.73 0.10 -2.89
CA THR A 226 21.40 0.67 -3.16
C THR A 226 20.42 -0.40 -3.66
N ASP A 227 20.16 -1.39 -2.81
CA ASP A 227 19.38 -2.59 -3.16
C ASP A 227 18.54 -3.05 -1.97
N HIS A 228 17.26 -3.36 -2.19
CA HIS A 228 16.43 -4.06 -1.22
C HIS A 228 16.45 -5.57 -1.46
N PHE A 229 16.83 -6.30 -0.41
CA PHE A 229 16.85 -7.75 -0.40
C PHE A 229 15.70 -8.34 0.43
N TYR A 230 15.03 -9.35 -0.14
CA TYR A 230 13.93 -10.08 0.48
C TYR A 230 14.14 -11.59 0.48
N THR A 231 13.89 -12.22 1.62
CA THR A 231 13.93 -13.68 1.75
C THR A 231 13.06 -14.21 2.88
N THR A 232 12.49 -15.40 2.70
CA THR A 232 11.83 -16.16 3.78
C THR A 232 12.84 -16.94 4.64
N ASN A 233 14.11 -16.98 4.23
CA ASN A 233 15.17 -17.73 4.92
C ASN A 233 15.94 -16.81 5.88
N SER A 234 15.75 -17.00 7.18
CA SER A 234 16.45 -16.22 8.22
C SER A 234 17.97 -16.42 8.23
N ILE A 235 18.48 -17.57 7.78
CA ILE A 235 19.92 -17.82 7.70
C ILE A 235 20.52 -17.00 6.56
N GLU A 236 19.83 -16.94 5.42
CA GLU A 236 20.23 -16.11 4.29
C GLU A 236 20.16 -14.62 4.63
N MET A 237 19.08 -14.18 5.29
CA MET A 237 18.97 -12.81 5.77
C MET A 237 20.11 -12.45 6.72
N ASN A 238 20.48 -13.36 7.63
CA ASN A 238 21.63 -13.16 8.53
C ASN A 238 22.96 -13.05 7.79
N ALA A 239 23.17 -13.87 6.76
CA ALA A 239 24.38 -13.83 5.96
C ALA A 239 24.50 -12.55 5.12
N ALA A 240 23.37 -12.04 4.61
CA ALA A 240 23.30 -10.80 3.84
C ALA A 240 23.42 -9.55 4.74
N ALA A 241 22.67 -9.51 5.84
CA ALA A 241 22.57 -8.33 6.70
C ALA A 241 23.69 -8.21 7.74
N ILE A 242 24.03 -9.31 8.44
CA ILE A 242 24.89 -9.24 9.62
C ILE A 242 26.35 -9.58 9.29
N ALA A 243 26.59 -10.62 8.48
CA ALA A 243 27.96 -11.16 8.31
C ALA A 243 28.85 -10.33 7.39
N GLN A 244 28.27 -9.48 6.54
CA GLN A 244 29.00 -8.68 5.56
C GLN A 244 28.89 -7.16 5.78
N ASP A 245 28.15 -6.70 6.80
CA ASP A 245 27.78 -5.27 7.00
C ASP A 245 27.22 -4.61 5.71
N ALA A 246 26.69 -5.43 4.79
CA ALA A 246 26.27 -5.00 3.46
C ALA A 246 24.81 -4.55 3.45
N TYR A 247 23.94 -5.16 4.26
CA TYR A 247 22.52 -4.83 4.33
C TYR A 247 22.09 -4.54 5.78
N ALA A 248 21.29 -3.49 5.98
CA ALA A 248 20.63 -3.22 7.25
C ALA A 248 19.27 -3.94 7.27
N PHE A 249 18.99 -4.73 8.30
CA PHE A 249 17.71 -5.41 8.44
C PHE A 249 16.58 -4.43 8.74
N GLU A 250 15.46 -4.54 8.03
CA GLU A 250 14.32 -3.62 8.09
C GLU A 250 13.03 -4.26 8.62
N GLY A 251 13.06 -5.56 8.93
CA GLY A 251 11.93 -6.28 9.53
C GLY A 251 11.16 -7.16 8.55
N ASP A 252 9.88 -7.36 8.84
CA ASP A 252 8.99 -8.22 8.06
C ASP A 252 8.20 -7.40 7.03
N ALA A 253 8.46 -7.63 5.74
CA ALA A 253 7.72 -6.95 4.66
C ALA A 253 6.31 -7.50 4.48
N THR A 254 6.16 -8.82 4.55
CA THR A 254 4.89 -9.55 4.38
C THR A 254 5.01 -10.98 4.92
N PHE A 255 3.95 -11.78 4.81
CA PHE A 255 3.96 -13.22 5.10
C PHE A 255 3.57 -14.02 3.85
N LEU A 256 4.46 -14.91 3.42
CA LEU A 256 4.31 -15.78 2.25
C LEU A 256 4.23 -17.25 2.65
N TRP A 257 3.70 -18.12 1.80
CA TRP A 257 3.83 -19.56 2.02
C TRP A 257 5.18 -20.05 1.50
N SER A 258 5.85 -20.93 2.25
CA SER A 258 7.16 -21.49 1.88
C SER A 258 7.06 -22.66 0.90
N THR A 259 5.87 -23.25 0.79
CA THR A 259 5.52 -24.31 -0.16
C THR A 259 4.30 -23.91 -0.97
N GLN A 260 4.13 -24.52 -2.15
CA GLN A 260 2.94 -24.27 -2.97
C GLN A 260 1.69 -24.73 -2.22
N GLU A 261 0.69 -23.88 -2.19
CA GLU A 261 -0.59 -24.09 -1.52
C GLU A 261 -1.73 -23.91 -2.53
N THR A 262 -2.96 -24.20 -2.11
CA THR A 262 -4.13 -24.06 -3.01
C THR A 262 -4.29 -22.61 -3.46
N SER A 263 -4.49 -22.40 -4.76
CA SER A 263 -4.65 -21.08 -5.38
C SER A 263 -3.44 -20.14 -5.26
N THR A 264 -2.27 -20.60 -4.81
CA THR A 264 -1.04 -19.80 -4.79
C THR A 264 -0.11 -20.12 -5.96
N VAL A 265 0.73 -19.15 -6.31
CA VAL A 265 1.70 -19.18 -7.41
C VAL A 265 3.08 -18.81 -6.88
N PRO A 266 4.17 -19.30 -7.49
CA PRO A 266 5.52 -18.94 -7.08
C PRO A 266 5.78 -17.44 -7.30
N LEU A 267 6.40 -16.80 -6.32
CA LEU A 267 7.06 -15.51 -6.45
C LEU A 267 8.53 -15.76 -6.79
N TYR A 268 8.91 -15.54 -8.04
CA TYR A 268 10.29 -15.72 -8.50
C TYR A 268 11.19 -14.61 -7.96
N ARG A 269 12.45 -14.95 -7.70
CA ARG A 269 13.51 -14.01 -7.29
C ARG A 269 14.67 -14.06 -8.27
N LEU A 270 14.99 -12.91 -8.84
CA LEU A 270 16.09 -12.70 -9.75
C LEU A 270 17.04 -11.63 -9.19
N TYR A 271 18.31 -11.71 -9.55
CA TYR A 271 19.33 -10.74 -9.18
C TYR A 271 20.15 -10.32 -10.39
N SER A 272 20.40 -9.02 -10.50
CA SER A 272 21.33 -8.45 -11.48
C SER A 272 22.57 -7.97 -10.76
N LYS A 273 23.71 -8.62 -11.02
CA LYS A 273 25.01 -8.14 -10.51
C LYS A 273 25.44 -6.81 -11.14
N THR A 274 24.96 -6.52 -12.35
CA THR A 274 25.31 -5.28 -13.06
C THR A 274 24.54 -4.09 -12.52
N ALA A 275 23.25 -4.26 -12.23
CA ALA A 275 22.42 -3.23 -11.61
C ALA A 275 22.64 -3.19 -10.08
N THR A 276 23.05 -4.30 -9.47
CA THR A 276 22.99 -4.54 -8.02
C THR A 276 21.56 -4.37 -7.53
N ASP A 277 20.67 -5.21 -8.05
CA ASP A 277 19.22 -5.10 -7.82
C ASP A 277 18.55 -6.48 -7.80
N HIS A 278 17.64 -6.67 -6.86
CA HIS A 278 16.75 -7.83 -6.80
C HIS A 278 15.38 -7.53 -7.42
N PHE A 279 14.96 -8.42 -8.32
CA PHE A 279 13.68 -8.36 -9.00
C PHE A 279 12.81 -9.55 -8.61
N TYR A 280 11.56 -9.28 -8.22
CA TYR A 280 10.59 -10.28 -7.80
C TYR A 280 9.34 -10.18 -8.66
N THR A 281 8.88 -11.33 -9.17
CA THR A 281 7.69 -11.37 -10.01
C THR A 281 6.99 -12.73 -9.97
N ILE A 282 5.67 -12.72 -10.14
CA ILE A 282 4.87 -13.92 -10.43
C ILE A 282 4.67 -14.14 -11.94
N ASP A 283 5.08 -13.18 -12.76
CA ASP A 283 4.91 -13.20 -14.21
C ASP A 283 6.08 -13.89 -14.90
N ALA A 284 5.76 -14.90 -15.70
CA ALA A 284 6.73 -15.58 -16.54
C ALA A 284 7.31 -14.66 -17.63
N ASN A 285 6.53 -13.70 -18.14
CA ASN A 285 7.03 -12.78 -19.16
C ASN A 285 7.99 -11.73 -18.59
N GLU A 286 7.66 -11.09 -17.48
CA GLU A 286 8.63 -10.25 -16.75
C GLU A 286 9.89 -11.04 -16.38
N THR A 287 9.76 -12.30 -15.96
CA THR A 287 10.91 -13.17 -15.69
C THR A 287 11.79 -13.33 -16.94
N ASN A 288 11.19 -13.67 -18.09
CA ASN A 288 11.93 -13.84 -19.35
C ASN A 288 12.59 -12.54 -19.82
N GLU A 289 11.92 -11.40 -19.64
CA GLU A 289 12.46 -10.09 -19.96
C GLU A 289 13.63 -9.74 -19.06
N ALA A 290 13.50 -9.92 -17.73
CA ALA A 290 14.59 -9.71 -16.78
C ALA A 290 15.81 -10.58 -17.10
N LEU A 291 15.61 -11.87 -17.41
CA LEU A 291 16.68 -12.77 -17.85
C LEU A 291 17.36 -12.25 -19.13
N SER A 292 16.61 -11.69 -20.08
CA SER A 292 17.17 -11.10 -21.30
C SER A 292 17.97 -9.82 -21.04
N LEU A 293 17.66 -9.11 -19.96
CA LEU A 293 18.35 -7.90 -19.49
C LEU A 293 19.57 -8.21 -18.60
N GLY A 294 19.89 -9.49 -18.38
CA GLY A 294 21.08 -9.91 -17.65
C GLY A 294 20.86 -10.21 -16.16
N TYR A 295 19.61 -10.27 -15.71
CA TYR A 295 19.30 -10.89 -14.42
C TYR A 295 19.53 -12.40 -14.50
N ALA A 296 19.81 -13.00 -13.35
CA ALA A 296 19.85 -14.44 -13.17
C ALA A 296 19.00 -14.83 -11.96
N PHE A 297 18.50 -16.06 -11.92
CA PHE A 297 17.88 -16.56 -10.70
C PHE A 297 18.89 -16.62 -9.56
N ASP A 298 18.49 -16.11 -8.41
CA ASP A 298 19.36 -15.88 -7.26
C ASP A 298 19.33 -17.03 -6.23
N THR A 299 18.41 -17.99 -6.40
CA THR A 299 18.36 -19.22 -5.60
C THR A 299 18.35 -20.46 -6.48
N ASP A 300 18.78 -21.60 -5.93
CA ASP A 300 18.66 -22.91 -6.60
C ASP A 300 17.19 -23.28 -6.91
N SER A 301 16.24 -22.78 -6.10
CA SER A 301 14.80 -22.99 -6.31
C SER A 301 14.16 -21.95 -7.24
N HIS A 302 14.82 -20.81 -7.45
CA HIS A 302 14.33 -19.61 -8.12
C HIS A 302 13.14 -18.92 -7.43
N ILE A 303 12.67 -19.44 -6.30
CA ILE A 303 11.41 -19.07 -5.64
C ILE A 303 11.69 -18.44 -4.28
N ALA A 304 11.20 -17.22 -4.04
CA ALA A 304 11.25 -16.54 -2.73
C ALA A 304 10.14 -17.02 -1.78
N GLY A 305 9.02 -17.44 -2.34
CA GLY A 305 7.84 -17.94 -1.63
C GLY A 305 6.66 -18.08 -2.58
N TYR A 306 5.48 -18.33 -2.02
CA TYR A 306 4.23 -18.45 -2.78
C TYR A 306 3.23 -17.39 -2.31
N VAL A 307 2.53 -16.79 -3.27
CA VAL A 307 1.55 -15.70 -3.08
C VAL A 307 0.24 -16.06 -3.79
N TYR A 308 -0.86 -15.43 -3.43
CA TYR A 308 -2.03 -15.46 -4.30
C TYR A 308 -1.78 -14.55 -5.52
N PRO A 309 -2.13 -14.98 -6.74
CA PRO A 309 -2.06 -14.13 -7.93
C PRO A 309 -3.18 -13.07 -7.94
N TYR A 310 -4.21 -13.23 -7.11
CA TYR A 310 -5.41 -12.39 -7.05
C TYR A 310 -5.80 -12.07 -5.61
N SER A 311 -6.59 -11.01 -5.44
CA SER A 311 -7.20 -10.65 -4.15
C SER A 311 -8.29 -11.63 -3.73
N ILE A 312 -7.86 -12.73 -3.10
CA ILE A 312 -8.73 -13.71 -2.50
C ILE A 312 -8.37 -13.89 -1.03
N CYS A 313 -9.31 -14.42 -0.26
CA CYS A 313 -9.04 -14.83 1.13
C CYS A 313 -8.55 -13.70 2.05
N GLY A 314 -8.89 -12.45 1.73
CA GLY A 314 -8.45 -11.27 2.49
C GLY A 314 -6.95 -11.00 2.40
N ALA A 315 -6.28 -11.55 1.38
CA ALA A 315 -4.90 -11.23 1.08
C ALA A 315 -4.78 -9.80 0.52
N SER A 316 -3.69 -9.14 0.90
CA SER A 316 -3.42 -7.74 0.55
C SER A 316 -2.41 -7.65 -0.58
N PRO A 317 -2.51 -6.61 -1.45
CA PRO A 317 -1.57 -6.42 -2.53
C PRO A 317 -0.17 -6.11 -2.01
N ILE A 318 0.84 -6.72 -2.65
CA ILE A 318 2.24 -6.33 -2.54
C ILE A 318 2.53 -5.40 -3.72
N TYR A 319 2.79 -4.12 -3.43
CA TYR A 319 3.22 -3.14 -4.41
C TYR A 319 4.69 -3.33 -4.74
N ARG A 320 5.02 -3.34 -6.03
CA ARG A 320 6.38 -3.14 -6.54
C ARG A 320 6.53 -1.67 -6.91
N LEU A 321 7.59 -1.05 -6.42
CA LEU A 321 8.03 0.28 -6.79
C LEU A 321 9.44 0.20 -7.36
N TYR A 322 9.76 1.09 -8.28
CA TYR A 322 11.09 1.17 -8.88
C TYR A 322 11.62 2.61 -8.84
N SER A 323 12.92 2.73 -8.59
CA SER A 323 13.64 4.00 -8.68
C SER A 323 14.71 3.93 -9.75
N SER A 324 14.51 4.65 -10.86
CA SER A 324 15.50 4.72 -11.94
C SER A 324 16.76 5.52 -11.57
N SER A 325 16.74 6.29 -10.48
CA SER A 325 17.88 7.10 -10.05
C SER A 325 18.89 6.30 -9.22
N VAL A 326 18.42 5.29 -8.48
CA VAL A 326 19.26 4.39 -7.66
C VAL A 326 19.26 2.95 -8.16
N LEU A 327 18.47 2.64 -9.19
CA LEU A 327 18.35 1.31 -9.82
C LEU A 327 17.92 0.22 -8.83
N ASP A 328 16.86 0.49 -8.06
CA ASP A 328 16.41 -0.37 -6.95
C ASP A 328 14.89 -0.59 -7.00
N HIS A 329 14.46 -1.81 -6.67
CA HIS A 329 13.06 -2.17 -6.48
C HIS A 329 12.67 -2.30 -5.00
N LEU A 330 11.62 -1.60 -4.61
CA LEU A 330 11.00 -1.69 -3.29
C LEU A 330 9.68 -2.47 -3.37
N TYR A 331 9.50 -3.46 -2.48
CA TYR A 331 8.28 -4.23 -2.37
C TYR A 331 7.63 -3.96 -1.02
N THR A 332 6.40 -3.48 -1.03
CA THR A 332 5.69 -3.09 0.19
C THR A 332 4.21 -3.36 0.12
N MET A 333 3.60 -3.70 1.25
CA MET A 333 2.14 -3.69 1.42
C MET A 333 1.66 -2.42 2.14
N SER A 334 2.56 -1.54 2.58
CA SER A 334 2.18 -0.28 3.20
C SER A 334 1.92 0.76 2.12
N GLN A 335 0.68 1.25 2.09
CA GLN A 335 0.36 2.39 1.24
C GLN A 335 1.10 3.65 1.67
N THR A 336 1.26 3.84 2.97
CA THR A 336 2.00 4.99 3.49
C THR A 336 3.44 4.97 3.00
N GLU A 337 4.09 3.79 2.96
CA GLU A 337 5.41 3.64 2.36
C GLU A 337 5.39 3.89 0.85
N SER A 338 4.43 3.32 0.12
CA SER A 338 4.37 3.48 -1.34
C SER A 338 4.18 4.95 -1.76
N ALA A 339 3.40 5.72 -1.00
CA ALA A 339 3.13 7.13 -1.29
C ALA A 339 4.26 8.08 -0.82
N SER A 340 5.03 7.71 0.20
CA SER A 340 6.03 8.60 0.82
C SER A 340 7.48 8.31 0.42
N THR A 341 7.73 7.25 -0.35
CA THR A 341 9.10 6.88 -0.74
C THR A 341 9.57 7.75 -1.92
N LEU A 342 10.33 8.80 -1.59
CA LEU A 342 10.87 9.75 -2.56
C LEU A 342 11.73 9.06 -3.63
N GLY A 343 11.44 9.37 -4.90
CA GLY A 343 12.21 8.88 -6.04
C GLY A 343 11.81 7.48 -6.53
N TYR A 344 10.85 6.84 -5.87
CA TYR A 344 10.25 5.57 -6.30
C TYR A 344 8.91 5.82 -6.98
N VAL A 345 8.64 5.05 -8.02
CA VAL A 345 7.37 5.06 -8.76
C VAL A 345 6.74 3.68 -8.65
N VAL A 346 5.44 3.61 -8.40
CA VAL A 346 4.71 2.34 -8.34
C VAL A 346 4.66 1.71 -9.73
N GLU A 347 5.21 0.51 -9.86
CA GLU A 347 5.17 -0.29 -11.08
C GLU A 347 3.96 -1.22 -11.15
N GLY A 348 3.41 -1.59 -10.00
CA GLY A 348 2.16 -2.35 -9.91
C GLY A 348 2.10 -3.30 -8.73
N ILE A 349 1.22 -4.29 -8.83
CA ILE A 349 1.02 -5.31 -7.80
C ILE A 349 1.70 -6.59 -8.27
N VAL A 350 2.67 -7.06 -7.49
CA VAL A 350 3.42 -8.30 -7.81
C VAL A 350 2.68 -9.56 -7.37
N GLY A 351 1.73 -9.43 -6.45
CA GLY A 351 0.93 -10.53 -5.91
C GLY A 351 0.18 -10.12 -4.66
N PHE A 352 -0.53 -11.07 -4.05
CA PHE A 352 -1.31 -10.85 -2.84
C PHE A 352 -0.88 -11.81 -1.72
N ALA A 353 -0.65 -11.26 -0.53
CA ALA A 353 -0.10 -11.98 0.61
C ALA A 353 -0.74 -11.58 1.94
N LEU A 354 -0.33 -12.24 3.02
CA LEU A 354 -0.84 -11.95 4.34
C LEU A 354 -0.13 -10.73 4.94
N LEU A 355 -0.91 -9.88 5.59
CA LEU A 355 -0.39 -8.73 6.30
C LEU A 355 0.35 -9.18 7.56
N PRO A 356 1.46 -8.53 7.91
CA PRO A 356 2.00 -8.56 9.25
C PRO A 356 1.08 -7.83 10.23
N SER A 357 0.94 -8.37 11.44
CA SER A 357 0.22 -7.74 12.55
C SER A 357 1.10 -6.92 13.46
N ILE A 358 0.48 -6.13 14.33
CA ILE A 358 1.19 -5.32 15.35
C ILE A 358 2.03 -6.18 16.30
N ASP A 359 1.65 -7.44 16.50
CA ASP A 359 2.38 -8.45 17.27
C ASP A 359 3.23 -9.36 16.38
N GLY A 360 3.24 -9.11 15.06
CA GLY A 360 4.16 -9.77 14.17
C GLY A 360 3.74 -11.18 13.74
N GLN A 361 2.46 -11.37 13.48
CA GLN A 361 1.89 -12.62 13.02
C GLN A 361 1.19 -12.41 11.67
N PRO A 362 1.05 -13.47 10.86
CA PRO A 362 0.32 -13.38 9.61
C PRO A 362 -1.17 -13.16 9.87
N GLN A 363 -1.75 -12.16 9.23
CA GLN A 363 -3.18 -11.84 9.29
C GLN A 363 -3.72 -11.41 7.93
N THR A 364 -5.03 -11.57 7.74
CA THR A 364 -5.73 -11.04 6.56
C THR A 364 -6.10 -9.58 6.78
N SER A 365 -6.41 -8.87 5.69
CA SER A 365 -6.98 -7.53 5.76
C SER A 365 -8.23 -7.48 6.64
N THR A 366 -8.19 -6.65 7.68
CA THR A 366 -9.34 -6.28 8.53
C THR A 366 -9.25 -4.79 8.83
N VAL A 367 -10.27 -4.20 9.46
CA VAL A 367 -10.22 -2.77 9.87
C VAL A 367 -8.99 -2.47 10.74
N SER A 368 -8.59 -3.43 11.58
CA SER A 368 -7.41 -3.33 12.45
C SER A 368 -6.09 -3.71 11.76
N ALA A 369 -6.16 -4.26 10.55
CA ALA A 369 -5.07 -4.80 9.76
C ALA A 369 -5.18 -4.25 8.34
N SER A 370 -5.10 -2.93 8.18
CA SER A 370 -5.24 -2.29 6.87
C SER A 370 -3.87 -1.96 6.28
N PRO A 371 -3.64 -2.19 4.97
CA PRO A 371 -2.47 -1.69 4.24
C PRO A 371 -2.23 -0.19 4.41
N LEU A 372 -3.29 0.57 4.68
CA LEU A 372 -3.23 2.02 4.94
C LEU A 372 -2.54 2.35 6.25
N LEU A 373 -2.78 1.52 7.26
CA LEU A 373 -2.33 1.73 8.64
C LEU A 373 -1.00 1.02 8.92
N LEU A 374 -0.45 0.27 7.96
CA LEU A 374 0.86 -0.33 8.12
C LEU A 374 1.94 0.75 8.18
N PRO A 375 2.78 0.78 9.22
CA PRO A 375 3.92 1.67 9.27
C PRO A 375 4.88 1.36 8.13
N LYS A 376 5.75 2.32 7.81
CA LYS A 376 6.77 2.20 6.75
C LYS A 376 7.69 0.98 6.95
N SER A 377 7.96 0.62 8.19
CA SER A 377 8.65 -0.61 8.57
C SER A 377 7.93 -1.23 9.75
N LEU A 378 7.80 -2.55 9.74
CA LEU A 378 7.30 -3.29 10.89
C LEU A 378 8.48 -3.90 11.63
N GLU A 379 8.46 -3.73 12.95
CA GLU A 379 9.47 -4.34 13.80
C GLU A 379 9.43 -5.86 13.63
N PRO A 380 10.61 -6.51 13.54
CA PRO A 380 10.69 -7.95 13.41
C PRO A 380 10.09 -8.63 14.64
N THR A 381 9.47 -9.76 14.37
CA THR A 381 8.60 -10.46 15.31
C THR A 381 9.43 -11.45 16.11
N ALA A 382 8.95 -11.88 17.28
CA ALA A 382 9.66 -12.92 18.03
C ALA A 382 9.80 -14.23 17.22
N ALA A 383 8.86 -14.51 16.31
CA ALA A 383 8.95 -15.64 15.38
C ALA A 383 10.06 -15.41 14.34
N SER A 384 10.14 -14.20 13.77
CA SER A 384 11.22 -13.78 12.86
C SER A 384 12.57 -13.94 13.53
N ILE A 385 12.71 -13.47 14.78
CA ILE A 385 13.96 -13.45 15.56
C ILE A 385 14.34 -14.82 16.15
N SER A 386 13.40 -15.76 16.29
CA SER A 386 13.67 -17.09 16.88
C SER A 386 14.66 -17.96 16.10
N GLY A 387 14.86 -17.66 14.81
CA GLY A 387 15.88 -18.27 13.95
C GLY A 387 17.22 -17.54 13.92
N PHE A 388 17.38 -16.46 14.70
CA PHE A 388 18.61 -15.66 14.75
C PHE A 388 19.48 -16.11 15.93
N PRO A 389 20.80 -16.31 15.73
CA PRO A 389 21.71 -16.35 16.87
C PRO A 389 21.58 -15.01 17.63
N THR A 390 21.55 -15.07 18.96
CA THR A 390 21.09 -14.05 19.94
C THR A 390 21.89 -12.73 19.99
N THR A 391 22.28 -12.17 18.86
CA THR A 391 23.01 -10.91 18.73
C THR A 391 22.50 -10.13 17.53
N ILE A 392 21.24 -9.68 17.56
CA ILE A 392 20.75 -8.65 16.63
C ILE A 392 20.97 -7.28 17.27
N ALA A 393 21.81 -6.45 16.65
CA ALA A 393 21.76 -5.01 16.86
C ALA A 393 20.65 -4.46 15.95
N VAL A 394 19.46 -4.23 16.53
CA VAL A 394 18.41 -3.45 15.85
C VAL A 394 18.92 -2.01 15.79
N TYR A 395 19.27 -1.52 14.60
CA TYR A 395 19.65 -0.12 14.44
C TYR A 395 18.38 0.74 14.41
N PRO A 396 18.26 1.76 15.28
CA PRO A 396 17.13 2.68 15.22
C PRO A 396 17.15 3.47 13.90
N PRO A 397 15.99 3.96 13.42
CA PRO A 397 15.90 4.72 12.19
C PRO A 397 16.86 5.92 12.24
N SER A 398 17.59 6.12 11.14
CA SER A 398 18.62 7.14 11.00
C SER A 398 18.07 8.52 11.40
N SER A 399 18.58 9.05 12.52
CA SER A 399 18.37 10.44 12.85
C SER A 399 19.09 11.30 11.83
N VAL A 400 18.36 12.27 11.25
CA VAL A 400 18.90 13.29 10.37
C VAL A 400 19.96 14.07 11.14
N VAL A 401 21.23 13.75 10.94
CA VAL A 401 22.34 14.56 11.42
C VAL A 401 22.55 15.67 10.39
N SER A 402 22.08 16.87 10.72
CA SER A 402 22.45 18.09 10.01
C SER A 402 23.95 18.32 10.16
N SER A 403 24.71 18.10 9.09
CA SER A 403 26.14 18.42 9.05
C SER A 403 26.33 19.93 8.95
N SER A 404 26.72 20.57 10.05
CA SER A 404 27.40 21.87 10.02
C SER A 404 28.90 21.65 10.16
N SER A 405 29.65 21.88 9.08
CA SER A 405 31.11 21.99 9.11
C SER A 405 31.55 23.08 10.09
N PRO A 406 32.72 22.92 10.73
CA PRO A 406 33.76 23.89 10.42
C PRO A 406 35.17 23.30 10.29
N THR A 407 35.98 24.07 9.56
CA THR A 407 37.36 23.85 9.17
C THR A 407 38.39 23.99 10.30
N SER A 408 39.47 23.19 10.19
CA SER A 408 40.90 23.48 10.46
C SER A 408 41.37 23.84 11.88
N ASN A 409 42.21 22.99 12.49
CA ASN A 409 43.69 23.13 12.60
C ASN A 409 44.31 22.41 13.82
N SER A 410 45.45 21.78 13.54
CA SER A 410 46.54 21.22 14.38
C SER A 410 46.68 21.64 15.86
N ALA A 411 47.03 20.69 16.73
CA ALA A 411 48.39 20.51 17.33
C ALA A 411 48.38 19.56 18.56
N SER A 412 49.54 18.92 18.77
CA SER A 412 49.87 17.92 19.81
C SER A 412 49.92 18.45 21.25
N SER A 413 49.67 17.59 22.26
CA SER A 413 50.66 17.29 23.34
C SER A 413 50.13 16.33 24.44
N THR A 414 50.98 15.34 24.70
CA THR A 414 51.35 14.57 25.92
C THR A 414 50.62 14.70 27.28
N THR A 415 50.18 13.51 27.75
CA THR A 415 50.34 12.86 29.09
C THR A 415 49.39 13.14 30.30
N PRO A 416 49.13 12.10 31.16
CA PRO A 416 48.04 11.99 32.17
C PRO A 416 48.60 12.23 33.62
N PRO A 417 48.00 11.83 34.81
CA PRO A 417 46.89 10.90 35.13
C PRO A 417 45.96 11.25 36.36
N ILE A 418 45.13 10.28 36.79
CA ILE A 418 44.80 9.84 38.18
C ILE A 418 43.30 9.80 38.62
N LEU A 419 42.89 8.57 38.97
CA LEU A 419 41.93 8.00 39.97
C LEU A 419 40.59 8.67 40.39
N GLY A 420 39.58 7.79 40.56
CA GLY A 420 38.53 7.88 41.60
C GLY A 420 37.12 7.59 41.06
N ALA A 421 36.63 6.33 41.02
CA ALA A 421 35.94 5.62 42.10
C ALA A 421 34.48 6.09 42.40
N ILE A 422 33.54 5.16 42.20
CA ILE A 422 32.45 4.76 43.14
C ILE A 422 31.03 5.41 43.01
N VAL A 423 30.07 4.51 42.68
CA VAL A 423 28.69 4.30 43.21
C VAL A 423 27.48 5.05 42.61
N ALA A 424 26.71 4.26 41.84
CA ALA A 424 25.32 3.79 42.02
C ALA A 424 24.13 4.74 42.24
N ASN A 425 23.04 4.34 41.57
CA ASN A 425 21.61 4.60 41.80
C ASN A 425 21.15 6.05 41.49
N ALA A 426 19.92 6.31 41.03
CA ALA A 426 18.70 5.54 41.05
C ALA A 426 17.82 5.91 39.84
N ILE A 427 16.99 4.94 39.48
CA ILE A 427 15.74 5.11 38.75
C ILE A 427 14.80 5.98 39.60
N THR A 428 14.26 7.05 39.03
CA THR A 428 12.96 7.60 39.42
C THR A 428 12.26 8.22 38.22
N SER A 429 11.00 7.81 38.06
CA SER A 429 10.00 8.30 37.13
C SER A 429 9.65 9.76 37.36
N TYR A 430 9.22 10.47 36.31
CA TYR A 430 8.19 11.50 36.43
C TYR A 430 7.38 11.60 35.13
N ARG A 431 6.06 11.39 35.26
CA ARG A 431 5.03 11.77 34.29
C ARG A 431 4.63 13.23 34.51
N ALA A 432 4.15 13.82 33.41
CA ALA A 432 3.19 14.93 33.31
C ALA A 432 3.68 16.36 33.61
N SER A 433 3.65 17.22 32.59
CA SER A 433 2.50 18.12 32.32
C SER A 433 2.89 19.13 31.24
N GLY A 434 1.95 19.45 30.36
CA GLY A 434 2.17 20.38 29.25
C GLY A 434 1.94 21.86 29.57
N VAL A 435 1.86 22.57 28.45
CA VAL A 435 1.29 23.89 28.14
C VAL A 435 2.23 25.12 28.11
N PHE A 436 2.11 25.80 26.96
CA PHE A 436 2.39 27.20 26.59
C PHE A 436 3.75 27.55 25.97
N ALA A 437 3.73 27.89 24.67
CA ALA A 437 4.17 29.20 24.19
C ALA A 437 3.62 29.51 22.78
N LEU A 438 2.67 30.45 22.72
CA LEU A 438 2.35 31.30 21.57
C LEU A 438 3.53 32.27 21.34
N VAL A 439 3.93 32.51 20.09
CA VAL A 439 4.49 33.80 19.67
C VAL A 439 3.96 34.14 18.27
N ALA A 440 3.21 35.23 18.20
CA ALA A 440 2.89 36.00 17.01
C ALA A 440 3.63 37.34 17.07
N VAL A 441 4.18 37.82 15.94
CA VAL A 441 4.55 39.23 15.67
C VAL A 441 4.43 39.41 14.13
N TRP A 442 3.39 40.04 13.56
CA TRP A 442 3.07 41.48 13.37
C TRP A 442 4.07 42.32 12.56
N ILE A 443 3.54 43.09 11.58
CA ILE A 443 3.81 44.50 11.21
C ILE A 443 2.84 44.84 10.04
N ALA A 444 1.80 45.65 10.28
CA ALA A 444 1.66 47.12 10.07
C ALA A 444 1.33 47.49 8.60
N LEU A 445 0.36 48.34 8.25
CA LEU A 445 -0.30 49.50 8.86
C LEU A 445 -1.81 49.51 8.58
#